data_AF-A0A1G2LUB0-F1
#
_entry.id   AF-A0A1G2LUB0-F1
#
_cell.length_a   1.000
_cell.length_b   1.000
_cell.length_c   1.000
_cell.angle_alpha   90.00
_cell.angle_beta   90.00
_cell.angle_gamma   90.00
#
_symmetry.space_group_name_H-M   'P 1'
#
loop_
_entity.id
_entity.type
_entity.pdbx_description
1 polymer ?
#
loop_
_entity_poly.entity_id
_entity_poly.type
_entity_poly.pdbx_seq_one_letter_code
_entity_poly.pdbx_strand_id
1 'polypeptide(L)' 'MNKYVALFLVTILNLEQYRYNYGRKCSQDRMKQIKIKLPAKDRQPDFNFMEYYIKSLSYSSNL' A
#
# COMPACT_ATOMS: atom_id res chain seq x y z
N MET A 1 -12.86 -0.02 7.50
CA MET A 1 -11.48 0.36 7.13
C MET A 1 -11.53 1.70 6.41
N ASN A 2 -10.60 2.61 6.67
CA ASN A 2 -10.60 3.95 6.07
C ASN A 2 -10.21 3.87 4.58
N LYS A 3 -10.97 4.51 3.67
CA LYS A 3 -10.73 4.51 2.23
C LYS A 3 -9.36 5.06 1.84
N TYR A 4 -8.87 6.07 2.57
CA TYR A 4 -7.58 6.70 2.31
C TYR A 4 -6.42 5.77 2.69
N VAL A 5 -6.55 5.07 3.82
CA VAL A 5 -5.58 4.04 4.23
C VAL A 5 -5.58 2.88 3.22
N ALA A 6 -6.76 2.44 2.77
CA ALA A 6 -6.88 1.40 1.76
C ALA A 6 -6.19 1.80 0.45
N LEU A 7 -6.39 3.03 0.00
CA LEU A 7 -5.75 3.55 -1.21
C LEU A 7 -4.23 3.55 -1.07
N PHE A 8 -3.69 4.01 0.07
CA PHE A 8 -2.27 3.96 0.36
C PHE A 8 -1.71 2.53 0.22
N LEU A 9 -2.37 1.56 0.87
CA LEU A 9 -1.94 0.16 0.83
C LEU A 9 -2.00 -0.42 -0.59
N VAL A 10 -3.07 -0.14 -1.35
CA VAL A 10 -3.20 -0.58 -2.74
C VAL A 10 -2.11 0.03 -3.62
N THR A 11 -1.79 1.31 -3.45
CA THR A 11 -0.69 1.95 -4.19
C THR A 11 0.64 1.26 -3.91
N ILE A 12 0.97 0.96 -2.65
CA ILE A 12 2.19 0.23 -2.30
C ILE A 12 2.20 -1.18 -2.90
N LEU A 13 1.08 -1.90 -2.84
CA LEU A 13 0.97 -3.24 -3.43
C LEU A 13 1.14 -3.22 -4.95
N ASN A 14 0.57 -2.21 -5.63
CA ASN A 14 0.74 -2.03 -7.07
C ASN A 14 2.18 -1.69 -7.43
N LEU A 15 2.90 -0.97 -6.58
CA LEU A 15 4.33 -0.74 -6.79
C LEU A 15 5.15 -2.04 -6.69
N GLU A 16 4.71 -3.07 -5.96
CA GLU A 16 5.38 -4.38 -5.93
C GLU A 16 5.12 -5.22 -7.20
N GLN A 17 4.29 -4.74 -8.13
CA GLN A 17 3.96 -5.42 -9.39
C GLN A 17 5.21 -5.76 -10.23
N TYR A 18 6.28 -4.95 -10.20
CA TYR A 18 7.49 -5.20 -11.01
C TYR A 18 8.15 -6.55 -10.73
N ARG A 19 7.89 -7.16 -9.57
CA ARG A 19 8.39 -8.50 -9.22
C ARG A 19 7.71 -9.61 -10.02
N TYR A 20 6.57 -9.31 -10.61
CA TYR A 20 5.76 -10.20 -11.41
C TYR A 20 5.83 -9.76 -12.86
N ASN A 21 6.29 -10.65 -13.73
CA ASN A 21 6.37 -10.41 -15.16
C ASN A 21 5.69 -11.58 -15.89
N TYR A 22 5.50 -11.49 -17.20
CA TYR A 22 4.71 -12.47 -17.97
C TYR A 22 5.14 -13.94 -17.74
N GLY A 23 6.43 -14.19 -17.47
CA GLY A 23 6.98 -15.53 -17.13
C GLY A 23 6.93 -15.93 -15.65
N ARG A 24 6.52 -15.04 -14.74
CA ARG A 24 6.43 -15.28 -13.28
C ARG A 24 5.06 -14.83 -12.77
N LYS A 25 4.10 -15.75 -12.80
CA LYS A 25 2.81 -15.55 -12.14
C LYS A 25 3.00 -15.34 -10.63
N CYS A 26 2.22 -14.42 -10.08
CA CYS A 26 2.12 -14.20 -8.65
C CYS A 26 1.31 -15.34 -8.04
N SER A 27 1.97 -16.36 -7.48
CA SER A 27 1.27 -17.42 -6.74
C SER A 27 0.83 -16.90 -5.37
N GLN A 28 -0.24 -17.47 -4.81
CA GLN A 28 -0.70 -17.12 -3.45
C GLN A 28 0.41 -17.29 -2.40
N ASP A 29 1.26 -18.30 -2.54
CA ASP A 29 2.39 -18.52 -1.64
C ASP A 29 3.41 -17.39 -1.69
N ARG A 30 3.67 -16.86 -2.90
CA ARG A 30 4.55 -15.71 -3.07
C ARG A 30 3.93 -14.45 -2.50
N MET A 31 2.62 -14.24 -2.69
CA MET A 31 1.91 -13.09 -2.10
C MET A 31 2.04 -13.06 -0.58
N LYS A 32 1.88 -14.20 0.10
CA LYS A 32 2.02 -14.31 1.56
C LYS A 32 3.44 -14.02 2.06
N GLN A 33 4.45 -14.15 1.19
CA GLN A 33 5.85 -13.87 1.51
C GLN A 33 6.26 -12.42 1.21
N ILE A 34 5.43 -11.64 0.49
CA ILE A 34 5.72 -10.24 0.22
C ILE A 34 5.71 -9.48 1.55
N LYS A 35 6.81 -8.78 1.82
CA LYS A 35 6.90 -7.82 2.92
C LYS A 35 6.88 -6.42 2.32
N ILE A 36 5.84 -5.67 2.63
CA ILE A 36 5.76 -4.25 2.28
C ILE A 36 6.29 -3.41 3.44
N LYS A 37 6.96 -2.30 3.11
CA LYS A 37 7.36 -1.31 4.11
C LYS A 37 6.22 -0.33 4.32
N LEU A 38 5.84 -0.11 5.57
CA LEU A 38 4.82 0.85 5.95
C LEU A 38 5.43 1.92 6.85
N PRO A 39 4.88 3.15 6.84
CA PRO A 39 5.23 4.16 7.83
C PRO A 39 4.90 3.63 9.23
N ALA A 40 5.75 3.92 10.19
CA ALA A 40 5.62 3.41 11.55
C ALA A 40 5.76 4.53 12.58
N LYS A 41 4.93 4.45 13.63
CA LYS A 41 4.97 5.27 14.83
C LYS A 41 4.90 4.34 16.03
N ASP A 42 5.84 4.50 16.97
CA ASP A 42 5.93 3.64 18.17
C ASP A 42 5.98 2.13 17.85
N ARG A 43 6.73 1.77 16.80
CA ARG A 43 6.88 0.39 16.27
C ARG A 43 5.59 -0.22 15.71
N GLN A 44 4.54 0.57 15.54
CA GLN A 44 3.28 0.14 14.93
C GLN A 44 3.04 0.89 13.62
N PRO A 45 2.31 0.31 12.66
CA PRO A 45 1.95 1.02 11.43
C PRO A 45 1.19 2.32 11.73
N ASP A 46 1.65 3.44 11.17
CA ASP A 46 1.03 4.75 11.37
C ASP A 46 -0.10 4.97 10.35
N PHE A 47 -1.29 4.48 10.67
CA PHE A 47 -2.47 4.64 9.83
C PHE A 47 -2.95 6.09 9.71
N ASN A 48 -2.70 6.91 10.73
CA ASN A 48 -3.05 8.33 10.70
C ASN A 48 -2.19 9.05 9.66
N PHE A 49 -0.88 8.79 9.65
CA PHE A 49 0.01 9.32 8.62
C PHE A 49 -0.45 8.89 7.23
N MET A 50 -0.77 7.61 7.01
CA MET A 50 -1.24 7.11 5.71
C MET A 50 -2.51 7.85 5.25
N GLU A 51 -3.46 8.08 6.15
CA GLU A 51 -4.69 8.83 5.86
C GLU A 51 -4.40 10.30 5.52
N TYR A 52 -3.65 11.00 6.37
CA TYR A 52 -3.34 12.42 6.16
C TYR A 52 -2.51 12.64 4.89
N TYR A 53 -1.58 11.73 4.60
CA TYR A 53 -0.79 11.78 3.39
C TYR A 53 -1.67 11.73 2.15
N ILE A 54 -2.55 10.73 2.04
CA ILE A 54 -3.45 10.63 0.88
C ILE A 54 -4.38 11.83 0.81
N LYS A 55 -4.92 12.31 1.94
CA LYS A 55 -5.76 13.52 1.99
C LYS A 55 -5.02 14.79 1.55
N SER A 56 -3.71 14.89 1.78
CA SER A 56 -2.92 16.05 1.35
C SER A 56 -2.65 16.11 -0.16
N LEU A 57 -2.87 15.01 -0.89
CA LEU A 57 -2.66 14.98 -2.34
C LEU A 57 -3.74 15.79 -3.07
N SER A 58 -3.36 16.50 -4.13
CA SER A 58 -4.23 17.43 -4.86
C SER A 58 -5.51 16.82 -5.41
N TYR A 59 -5.54 15.50 -5.64
CA TYR A 59 -6.70 14.77 -6.18
C TYR A 59 -7.53 14.04 -5.10
N SER A 60 -7.19 14.20 -3.82
CA SER A 60 -7.84 13.52 -2.71
C SER A 60 -9.30 13.95 -2.47
N SER A 61 -9.66 15.15 -2.95
CA SER A 61 -11.01 15.72 -2.85
C SER A 61 -12.03 15.04 -3.77
N ASN A 62 -11.55 14.31 -4.78
CA ASN A 62 -12.39 13.56 -5.73
C ASN A 62 -12.56 12.07 -5.36
N LEU A 63 -12.08 11.67 -4.17
CA LEU A 63 -12.13 10.30 -3.63
C LEU A 63 -13.31 10.09 -2.69
#